data_AF-A0ABD2X0N9-F1
#
_entry.id   AF-A0ABD2X0N9-F1
#
_cell.length_a   1.000
_cell.length_b   1.000
_cell.length_c   1.000
_cell.angle_alpha   90.00
_cell.angle_beta   90.00
_cell.angle_gamma   90.00
#
_symmetry.space_group_name_H-M   'P 1'
#
loop_
_entity.id
_entity.type
_entity.pdbx_description
1 polymer ?
#
loop_
_entity_poly.entity_id
_entity_poly.type
_entity_poly.pdbx_seq_one_letter_code
_entity_poly.pdbx_strand_id
1 'polypeptide(L)'
;MPYSACCYLQLNTSWLFLLVNAQCCVVTMSDDQVIRQRLLIDGDGTGDDRRINVLIGSFMKWVNCPDADDSSQEKILQLLSQCEHAQRKSRIVSNTHKKELNNYRKLTEEIEVEIKDAEMNIKKTKKELQEAKQLKRNKTEYNVLAEVIMGQPDRKKADLKFKSLQNQLNHLEEKLEKRRKQFHVLISSIHSIQKMLDDDELDDGIMEISLEDSDLTKQ
;
A
#
# COMPACT_ATOMS: atom_id res chain seq x y z
N MET A 1 -15.24 -17.60 19.08
CA MET A 1 -15.31 -17.85 20.54
C MET A 1 -15.30 -19.36 20.71
N PRO A 2 -14.37 -19.97 21.48
CA PRO A 2 -13.89 -19.48 22.76
C PRO A 2 -12.37 -19.21 22.81
N TYR A 3 -12.04 -18.34 23.77
CA TYR A 3 -10.71 -18.05 24.30
C TYR A 3 -10.27 -19.16 25.26
N SER A 4 -8.97 -19.45 25.32
CA SER A 4 -8.34 -19.86 26.59
C SER A 4 -6.85 -19.50 26.57
N ALA A 5 -6.45 -18.79 27.61
CA ALA A 5 -5.10 -18.32 27.88
C ALA A 5 -4.31 -19.35 28.69
N CYS A 6 -2.99 -19.45 28.47
CA CYS A 6 -2.06 -19.81 29.54
C CYS A 6 -0.65 -19.30 29.18
N CYS A 7 -0.28 -18.17 29.77
CA CYS A 7 1.11 -17.84 30.07
C CYS A 7 1.63 -18.83 31.12
N TYR A 8 2.88 -19.29 31.01
CA TYR A 8 3.92 -19.04 32.01
C TYR A 8 5.24 -19.72 31.60
N LEU A 9 6.29 -18.90 31.65
CA LEU A 9 7.72 -19.17 31.71
C LEU A 9 8.20 -20.63 31.83
N GLN A 10 9.04 -21.02 30.87
CA GLN A 10 10.22 -21.84 31.14
C GLN A 10 11.43 -21.26 30.40
N LEU A 11 12.09 -20.33 31.10
CA LEU A 11 13.49 -19.96 30.89
C LEU A 11 14.37 -21.07 31.49
N ASN A 12 15.62 -21.10 31.01
CA ASN A 12 16.78 -21.89 31.49
C ASN A 12 16.81 -23.37 31.06
N THR A 13 17.84 -23.91 30.42
CA THR A 13 19.24 -23.47 30.18
C THR A 13 19.76 -24.24 28.95
N SER A 14 20.09 -23.55 27.86
CA SER A 14 20.82 -24.16 26.72
C SER A 14 21.63 -23.12 25.96
N TRP A 15 22.27 -22.20 26.69
CA TRP A 15 23.12 -21.12 26.16
C TRP A 15 24.53 -21.13 26.77
N LEU A 16 24.98 -22.30 27.25
CA LEU A 16 26.32 -22.52 27.80
C LEU A 16 27.14 -23.57 27.04
N PHE A 17 26.88 -23.72 25.74
CA PHE A 17 27.71 -24.56 24.84
C PHE A 17 28.54 -23.74 23.85
N LEU A 18 28.60 -22.41 23.99
CA LEU A 18 29.28 -21.49 23.07
C LEU A 18 30.46 -20.72 23.71
N LEU A 19 31.17 -21.33 24.67
CA LEU A 19 32.31 -20.63 25.28
C LEU A 19 33.46 -21.51 25.77
N VAL A 20 33.75 -22.62 25.09
CA VAL A 20 35.03 -23.33 25.24
C VAL A 20 35.47 -23.86 23.87
N ASN A 21 36.03 -22.98 23.04
CA ASN A 21 37.08 -23.32 22.06
C ASN A 21 37.72 -22.05 21.47
N ALA A 22 38.16 -21.17 22.38
CA ALA A 22 39.14 -20.14 22.06
C ALA A 22 40.54 -20.67 22.43
N GLN A 23 41.09 -21.54 21.60
CA GLN A 23 42.55 -21.70 21.41
C GLN A 23 42.83 -22.53 20.16
N CYS A 24 42.60 -21.94 18.99
CA CYS A 24 43.38 -22.26 17.79
C CYS A 24 43.33 -21.05 16.86
N CYS A 25 44.06 -20.00 17.22
CA CYS A 25 44.39 -18.93 16.29
C CYS A 25 45.46 -19.48 15.34
N VAL A 26 45.06 -20.42 14.48
CA VAL A 26 45.77 -20.63 13.21
C VAL A 26 45.54 -19.33 12.47
N VAL A 27 46.60 -18.54 12.37
CA VAL A 27 46.68 -17.44 11.42
C VAL A 27 46.51 -18.08 10.04
N THR A 28 45.26 -18.19 9.59
CA THR A 28 44.98 -18.33 8.17
C THR A 28 45.51 -17.03 7.57
N MET A 29 46.72 -17.06 7.02
CA MET A 29 47.13 -16.07 6.01
C MET A 29 45.94 -16.00 5.07
N SER A 30 45.17 -14.90 5.13
CA SER A 30 43.95 -14.74 4.35
C SER A 30 44.28 -15.11 2.92
N ASP A 31 43.45 -15.91 2.25
CA ASP A 31 43.70 -16.30 0.85
C ASP A 31 44.02 -15.06 -0.02
N ASP A 32 43.46 -13.92 0.34
CA ASP A 32 43.74 -12.61 -0.26
C ASP A 32 45.20 -12.14 -0.08
N GLN A 33 45.84 -12.42 1.06
CA GLN A 33 47.26 -12.17 1.30
C GLN A 33 48.14 -13.14 0.51
N VAL A 34 47.80 -14.43 0.44
CA VAL A 34 48.54 -15.43 -0.34
C VAL A 34 48.46 -15.13 -1.83
N ILE A 35 47.28 -14.74 -2.32
CA ILE A 35 47.05 -14.31 -3.71
C ILE A 35 47.84 -13.03 -4.00
N ARG A 36 47.82 -12.03 -3.13
CA ARG A 36 48.63 -10.80 -3.28
C ARG A 36 50.13 -11.11 -3.30
N GLN A 37 50.60 -11.99 -2.42
CA GLN A 37 52.01 -12.34 -2.32
C GLN A 37 52.47 -13.16 -3.52
N ARG A 38 51.61 -14.04 -4.05
CA ARG A 38 51.88 -14.80 -5.28
C ARG A 38 51.79 -13.92 -6.54
N LEU A 39 50.86 -12.97 -6.59
CA LEU A 39 50.82 -11.92 -7.61
C LEU A 39 52.01 -10.96 -7.54
N LEU A 40 52.61 -10.74 -6.37
CA LEU A 40 53.84 -9.95 -6.23
C LEU A 40 55.09 -10.74 -6.65
N ILE A 41 55.09 -12.07 -6.47
CA ILE A 41 56.19 -12.96 -6.86
C ILE A 41 56.15 -13.27 -8.37
N ASP A 42 54.96 -13.56 -8.92
CA ASP A 42 54.73 -13.85 -10.34
C ASP A 42 54.38 -12.60 -11.18
N GLY A 43 54.04 -11.48 -10.52
CA GLY A 43 53.72 -10.22 -11.19
C GLY A 43 54.97 -9.46 -11.57
N ASP A 44 55.45 -9.73 -12.78
CA ASP A 44 56.28 -8.85 -13.63
C ASP A 44 57.65 -8.38 -13.08
N GLY A 45 57.96 -8.55 -11.78
CA GLY A 45 59.14 -7.92 -11.15
C GLY A 45 60.40 -8.79 -11.12
N THR A 46 60.27 -10.11 -10.92
CA THR A 46 61.44 -11.00 -10.80
C THR A 46 61.93 -11.52 -12.18
N GLY A 47 61.03 -11.57 -13.17
CA GLY A 47 61.34 -12.10 -14.50
C GLY A 47 62.17 -11.13 -15.35
N ASP A 48 61.80 -9.85 -15.36
CA ASP A 48 62.49 -8.84 -16.16
C ASP A 48 63.83 -8.44 -15.54
N ASP A 49 63.92 -8.29 -14.22
CA ASP A 49 65.20 -8.10 -13.52
C ASP A 49 66.17 -9.26 -13.80
N ARG A 50 65.70 -10.51 -13.75
CA ARG A 50 66.50 -11.68 -14.14
C ARG A 50 66.97 -11.63 -15.60
N ARG A 51 66.10 -11.23 -16.54
CA ARG A 51 66.45 -11.11 -17.97
C ARG A 51 67.51 -10.04 -18.20
N ILE A 52 67.36 -8.88 -17.55
CA ILE A 52 68.31 -7.77 -17.61
C ILE A 52 69.65 -8.19 -17.00
N ASN A 53 69.65 -8.84 -15.84
CA ASN A 53 70.87 -9.35 -15.21
C ASN A 53 71.60 -10.40 -16.08
N VAL A 54 70.87 -11.27 -16.79
CA VAL A 54 71.46 -12.22 -17.75
C VAL A 54 72.04 -11.52 -18.98
N LEU A 55 71.38 -10.48 -19.49
CA LEU A 55 71.90 -9.66 -20.58
C LEU A 55 73.19 -8.95 -20.16
N ILE A 56 73.20 -8.29 -19.00
CA ILE A 56 74.37 -7.59 -18.45
C ILE A 56 75.53 -8.57 -18.24
N GLY A 57 75.27 -9.73 -17.62
CA GLY A 57 76.28 -10.75 -17.42
C GLY A 57 76.86 -11.31 -18.72
N SER A 58 76.04 -11.48 -19.76
CA SER A 58 76.50 -11.92 -21.09
C SER A 58 77.29 -10.83 -21.82
N PHE A 59 76.85 -9.57 -21.71
CA PHE A 59 77.55 -8.42 -22.26
C PHE A 59 78.93 -8.22 -21.64
N MET A 60 79.03 -8.27 -20.31
CA MET A 60 80.32 -8.14 -19.61
C MET A 60 81.30 -9.27 -19.97
N LYS A 61 80.80 -10.49 -20.18
CA LYS A 61 81.63 -11.62 -20.65
C LYS A 61 82.15 -11.40 -22.07
N TRP A 62 81.31 -10.86 -22.96
CA TRP A 62 81.69 -10.54 -24.33
C TRP A 62 82.75 -9.44 -24.39
N VAL A 63 82.57 -8.35 -23.65
CA VAL A 63 83.54 -7.23 -23.60
C VAL A 63 84.92 -7.65 -23.08
N ASN A 64 84.97 -8.60 -22.14
CA ASN A 64 86.21 -9.07 -21.54
C ASN A 64 86.86 -10.26 -22.27
N CYS A 65 86.32 -10.70 -23.40
CA CYS A 65 86.85 -11.83 -24.18
C CYS A 65 87.50 -11.30 -25.47
N PRO A 66 88.85 -11.31 -25.60
CA PRO A 66 89.54 -10.76 -26.76
C PRO A 66 89.33 -11.58 -28.05
N ASP A 67 88.91 -12.85 -27.94
CA ASP A 67 88.59 -13.76 -29.06
C ASP A 67 87.07 -14.03 -29.15
N ALA A 68 86.25 -13.00 -28.97
CA ALA A 68 84.80 -13.17 -28.96
C ALA A 68 84.25 -13.65 -30.32
N ASP A 69 83.73 -14.87 -30.39
CA ASP A 69 83.04 -15.43 -31.57
C ASP A 69 81.77 -14.63 -31.94
N ASP A 70 81.45 -14.55 -33.23
CA ASP A 70 80.19 -13.95 -33.76
C ASP A 70 78.93 -14.52 -33.07
N SER A 71 78.98 -15.80 -32.66
CA SER A 71 77.90 -16.47 -31.92
C SER A 71 77.58 -15.80 -30.57
N SER A 72 78.57 -15.20 -29.91
CA SER A 72 78.38 -14.51 -28.63
C SER A 72 77.70 -13.15 -28.80
N GLN A 73 77.99 -12.45 -29.91
CA GLN A 73 77.31 -11.22 -30.30
C GLN A 73 75.84 -11.48 -30.66
N GLU A 74 75.56 -12.52 -31.45
CA GLU A 74 74.18 -12.90 -31.81
C GLU A 74 73.33 -13.22 -30.57
N LYS A 75 73.91 -13.90 -29.58
CA LYS A 75 73.22 -14.19 -28.31
C LYS A 75 72.85 -12.92 -27.54
N ILE A 76 73.73 -11.91 -27.51
CA ILE A 76 73.44 -10.63 -26.87
C ILE A 76 72.31 -9.90 -27.59
N LEU A 77 72.33 -9.88 -28.92
CA LEU A 77 71.25 -9.26 -29.71
C LEU A 77 69.89 -9.95 -29.49
N GLN A 78 69.89 -11.28 -29.37
CA GLN A 78 68.67 -12.03 -29.04
C GLN A 78 68.15 -11.69 -27.63
N LEU A 79 69.04 -11.61 -26.63
CA LEU A 79 68.67 -11.23 -25.26
C LEU A 79 68.15 -9.78 -25.19
N LEU A 80 68.75 -8.86 -25.93
CA LEU A 80 68.29 -7.47 -26.04
C LEU A 80 66.88 -7.41 -26.66
N SER A 81 66.65 -8.11 -27.77
CA SER A 81 65.34 -8.19 -28.43
C SER A 81 64.25 -8.73 -27.51
N GLN A 82 64.57 -9.73 -26.68
CA GLN A 82 63.64 -10.26 -25.68
C GLN A 82 63.32 -9.25 -24.58
N CYS A 83 64.32 -8.49 -24.09
CA CYS A 83 64.11 -7.44 -23.09
C CYS A 83 63.22 -6.31 -23.64
N GLU A 84 63.50 -5.85 -24.88
CA GLU A 84 62.68 -4.83 -25.53
C GLU A 84 61.23 -5.29 -25.78
N HIS A 85 61.06 -6.56 -26.16
CA HIS A 85 59.73 -7.15 -26.34
C HIS A 85 58.95 -7.19 -25.02
N ALA A 86 59.60 -7.63 -23.93
CA ALA A 86 58.98 -7.66 -22.60
C ALA A 86 58.56 -6.26 -22.13
N GLN A 87 59.44 -5.26 -22.28
CA GLN A 87 59.14 -3.86 -21.95
C GLN A 87 57.95 -3.33 -22.75
N ARG A 88 57.94 -3.56 -24.07
CA ARG A 88 56.84 -3.13 -24.95
C ARG A 88 55.52 -3.79 -24.56
N LYS A 89 55.55 -5.09 -24.24
CA LYS A 89 54.38 -5.83 -23.75
C LYS A 89 53.85 -5.22 -22.45
N SER A 90 54.70 -5.00 -21.45
CA SER A 90 54.29 -4.42 -20.16
C SER A 90 53.67 -3.02 -20.33
N ARG A 91 54.23 -2.18 -21.21
CA ARG A 91 53.64 -0.88 -21.56
C ARG A 91 52.25 -0.98 -22.19
N ILE A 92 52.05 -1.91 -23.12
CA ILE A 92 50.75 -2.14 -23.75
C ILE A 92 49.74 -2.64 -22.72
N VAL A 93 50.12 -3.62 -21.91
CA VAL A 93 49.28 -4.18 -20.83
C VAL A 93 48.87 -3.07 -19.85
N SER A 94 49.79 -2.23 -19.40
CA SER A 94 49.51 -1.09 -18.53
C SER A 94 48.49 -0.11 -19.15
N ASN A 95 48.65 0.21 -20.44
CA ASN A 95 47.70 1.08 -21.14
C ASN A 95 46.33 0.43 -21.31
N THR A 96 46.27 -0.86 -21.60
CA THR A 96 45.01 -1.61 -21.67
C THR A 96 44.33 -1.65 -20.31
N HIS A 97 45.05 -1.94 -19.23
CA HIS A 97 44.49 -1.91 -17.87
C HIS A 97 43.89 -0.55 -17.51
N LYS A 98 44.55 0.57 -17.89
CA LYS A 98 43.98 1.91 -17.70
C LYS A 98 42.66 2.12 -18.45
N LYS A 99 42.58 1.60 -19.69
CA LYS A 99 41.34 1.66 -20.49
C LYS A 99 40.24 0.81 -19.88
N GLU A 100 40.55 -0.41 -19.46
CA GLU A 100 39.62 -1.32 -18.79
C GLU A 100 39.09 -0.72 -17.49
N LEU A 101 39.95 -0.13 -16.66
CA LEU A 101 39.52 0.55 -15.43
C LEU A 101 38.53 1.70 -15.72
N ASN A 102 38.77 2.48 -16.77
CA ASN A 102 37.84 3.52 -17.15
C ASN A 102 36.52 2.95 -17.71
N ASN A 103 36.57 1.82 -18.40
CA ASN A 103 35.37 1.11 -18.87
C ASN A 103 34.54 0.59 -17.68
N TYR A 104 35.18 -0.06 -16.71
CA TYR A 104 34.51 -0.52 -15.49
C TYR A 104 33.91 0.63 -14.70
N ARG A 105 34.59 1.77 -14.60
CA ARG A 105 34.03 2.97 -13.96
C ARG A 105 32.75 3.44 -14.66
N LYS A 106 32.76 3.52 -15.99
CA LYS A 106 31.57 3.92 -16.77
C LYS A 106 30.43 2.92 -16.58
N LEU A 107 30.73 1.62 -16.64
CA LEU A 107 29.73 0.58 -16.44
C LEU A 107 29.09 0.70 -15.04
N THR A 108 29.89 0.97 -14.01
CA THR A 108 29.35 1.22 -12.65
C THR A 108 28.44 2.44 -12.62
N GLU A 109 28.84 3.55 -13.25
CA GLU A 109 28.01 4.77 -13.35
C GLU A 109 26.69 4.50 -14.10
N GLU A 110 26.73 3.73 -15.19
CA GLU A 110 25.54 3.31 -15.96
C GLU A 110 24.61 2.44 -15.11
N ILE A 111 25.15 1.43 -14.41
CA ILE A 111 24.37 0.57 -13.50
C ILE A 111 23.72 1.40 -12.39
N GLU A 112 24.42 2.38 -11.81
CA GLU A 112 23.84 3.26 -10.79
C GLU A 112 22.67 4.09 -11.30
N VAL A 113 22.74 4.56 -12.55
CA VAL A 113 21.63 5.28 -13.20
C VAL A 113 20.45 4.34 -13.43
N GLU A 114 20.69 3.15 -13.98
CA GLU A 114 19.63 2.15 -14.21
C GLU A 114 18.93 1.73 -12.92
N ILE A 115 19.68 1.57 -11.82
CA ILE A 115 19.10 1.26 -10.50
C ILE A 115 18.18 2.40 -10.05
N LYS A 116 18.61 3.66 -10.16
CA LYS A 116 17.80 4.83 -9.79
C LYS A 116 16.53 4.93 -10.63
N ASP A 117 16.63 4.66 -11.92
CA ASP A 117 15.49 4.67 -12.84
C ASP A 117 14.51 3.52 -12.51
N ALA A 118 15.02 2.32 -12.22
CA ALA A 118 14.21 1.20 -11.77
C ALA A 118 13.47 1.51 -10.45
N GLU A 119 14.15 2.12 -9.48
CA GLU A 119 13.54 2.55 -8.23
C GLU A 119 12.44 3.59 -8.44
N MET A 120 12.67 4.56 -9.34
CA MET A 120 11.68 5.58 -9.70
C MET A 120 10.44 4.93 -10.36
N ASN A 121 10.65 3.99 -11.28
CA ASN A 121 9.58 3.26 -11.94
C ASN A 121 8.76 2.43 -10.94
N ILE A 122 9.41 1.74 -9.99
CA ILE A 122 8.72 1.00 -8.92
C ILE A 122 7.85 1.95 -8.09
N LYS A 123 8.38 3.11 -7.69
CA LYS A 123 7.61 4.12 -6.93
C LYS A 123 6.39 4.61 -7.72
N LYS A 124 6.56 4.89 -9.02
CA LYS A 124 5.47 5.29 -9.92
C LYS A 124 4.40 4.22 -10.03
N THR A 125 4.77 2.99 -10.40
CA THR A 125 3.82 1.88 -10.55
C THR A 125 3.12 1.53 -9.23
N LYS A 126 3.79 1.69 -8.08
CA LYS A 126 3.16 1.51 -6.77
C LYS A 126 2.05 2.53 -6.52
N LYS A 127 2.26 3.78 -6.92
CA LYS A 127 1.25 4.85 -6.81
C LYS A 127 0.06 4.57 -7.73
N GLU A 128 0.31 4.25 -8.99
CA GLU A 128 -0.73 3.88 -9.96
C GLU A 128 -1.55 2.68 -9.49
N LEU A 129 -0.90 1.67 -8.89
CA LEU A 129 -1.57 0.52 -8.31
C LEU A 129 -2.50 0.91 -7.14
N GLN A 130 -2.08 1.84 -6.27
CA GLN A 130 -2.91 2.33 -5.17
C GLN A 130 -4.14 3.07 -5.70
N GLU A 131 -3.97 3.92 -6.71
CA GLU A 131 -5.06 4.64 -7.37
C GLU A 131 -6.05 3.68 -8.05
N ALA A 132 -5.55 2.69 -8.79
CA ALA A 132 -6.37 1.66 -9.41
C ALA A 132 -7.15 0.82 -8.38
N LYS A 133 -6.52 0.49 -7.24
CA LYS A 133 -7.20 -0.20 -6.13
C LYS A 133 -8.32 0.65 -5.53
N GLN A 134 -8.10 1.95 -5.34
CA GLN A 134 -9.13 2.86 -4.86
C GLN A 134 -10.30 2.94 -5.85
N LEU A 135 -10.01 3.12 -7.14
CA LEU A 135 -11.04 3.16 -8.18
C LEU A 135 -11.88 1.88 -8.20
N LYS A 136 -11.23 0.71 -8.06
CA LYS A 136 -11.94 -0.58 -7.98
C LYS A 136 -12.84 -0.67 -6.74
N ARG A 137 -12.38 -0.20 -5.57
CA ARG A 137 -13.21 -0.14 -4.35
C ARG A 137 -14.43 0.75 -4.57
N ASN A 138 -14.21 1.99 -5.03
CA ASN A 138 -15.28 2.93 -5.33
C ASN A 138 -16.30 2.32 -6.31
N LYS A 139 -15.85 1.71 -7.41
CA LYS A 139 -16.73 1.04 -8.39
C LYS A 139 -17.55 -0.08 -7.74
N THR A 140 -16.95 -0.85 -6.85
CA THR A 140 -17.64 -1.94 -6.14
C THR A 140 -18.71 -1.39 -5.20
N GLU A 141 -18.38 -0.34 -4.43
CA GLU A 141 -19.32 0.35 -3.54
C GLU A 141 -20.51 0.95 -4.32
N TYR A 142 -20.25 1.58 -5.47
CA TYR A 142 -21.30 2.09 -6.34
C TYR A 142 -22.19 0.98 -6.90
N ASN A 143 -21.61 -0.15 -7.31
CA ASN A 143 -22.38 -1.28 -7.81
C ASN A 143 -23.32 -1.85 -6.73
N VAL A 144 -22.81 -2.02 -5.50
CA VAL A 144 -23.63 -2.47 -4.37
C VAL A 144 -24.78 -1.49 -4.10
N LEU A 145 -24.49 -0.19 -4.07
CA LEU A 145 -25.52 0.82 -3.87
C LEU A 145 -26.55 0.83 -5.01
N ALA A 146 -26.10 0.68 -6.26
CA ALA A 146 -26.98 0.60 -7.43
C ALA A 146 -27.92 -0.62 -7.35
N GLU A 147 -27.42 -1.77 -6.90
CA GLU A 147 -28.24 -2.97 -6.68
C GLU A 147 -29.35 -2.73 -5.66
N VAL A 148 -29.02 -2.10 -4.52
CA VAL A 148 -30.02 -1.71 -3.50
C VAL A 148 -31.06 -0.73 -4.06
N ILE A 149 -30.62 0.24 -4.87
CA ILE A 149 -31.52 1.22 -5.51
C ILE A 149 -32.43 0.54 -6.53
N MET A 150 -31.92 -0.40 -7.32
CA MET A 150 -32.73 -1.15 -8.29
C MET A 150 -33.78 -2.05 -7.62
N GLY A 151 -33.53 -2.49 -6.38
CA GLY A 151 -34.52 -3.22 -5.58
C GLY A 151 -35.71 -2.35 -5.14
N GLN A 152 -35.58 -1.02 -5.14
CA GLN A 152 -36.65 -0.10 -4.79
C GLN A 152 -37.58 0.14 -6.00
N PRO A 153 -38.88 0.39 -5.77
CA PRO A 153 -39.81 0.67 -6.86
C PRO A 153 -39.43 1.98 -7.57
N ASP A 154 -39.67 2.01 -8.88
CA ASP A 154 -39.45 3.20 -9.69
C ASP A 154 -40.16 4.42 -9.09
N ARG A 155 -39.41 5.53 -8.95
CA ARG A 155 -39.84 6.75 -8.28
C ARG A 155 -41.16 7.27 -8.85
N LYS A 156 -41.33 7.22 -10.17
CA LYS A 156 -42.57 7.66 -10.83
C LYS A 156 -43.78 6.80 -10.42
N LYS A 157 -43.59 5.48 -10.29
CA LYS A 157 -44.66 4.57 -9.85
C LYS A 157 -45.01 4.79 -8.38
N ALA A 158 -44.00 5.03 -7.53
CA ALA A 158 -44.22 5.36 -6.13
C ALA A 158 -44.99 6.68 -5.97
N ASP A 159 -44.61 7.74 -6.71
CA ASP A 159 -45.29 9.03 -6.70
C ASP A 159 -46.75 8.94 -7.18
N LEU A 160 -47.02 8.13 -8.20
CA LEU A 160 -48.39 7.90 -8.67
C LEU A 160 -49.24 7.21 -7.60
N LYS A 161 -48.71 6.17 -6.95
CA LYS A 161 -49.39 5.50 -5.84
C LYS A 161 -49.63 6.47 -4.67
N PHE A 162 -48.63 7.29 -4.34
CA PHE A 162 -48.75 8.31 -3.30
C PHE A 162 -49.88 9.30 -3.60
N LYS A 163 -49.93 9.86 -4.82
CA LYS A 163 -51.00 10.77 -5.25
C LYS A 163 -52.37 10.09 -5.23
N SER A 164 -52.45 8.84 -5.67
CA SER A 164 -53.71 8.07 -5.64
C SER A 164 -54.21 7.87 -4.21
N LEU A 165 -53.35 7.46 -3.30
CA LEU A 165 -53.68 7.29 -1.88
C LEU A 165 -54.08 8.62 -1.24
N GLN A 166 -53.37 9.71 -1.55
CA GLN A 166 -53.70 11.04 -1.06
C GLN A 166 -55.09 11.49 -1.51
N ASN A 167 -55.44 11.26 -2.78
CA ASN A 167 -56.78 11.54 -3.30
C ASN A 167 -57.87 10.71 -2.61
N GLN A 168 -57.59 9.43 -2.33
CA GLN A 168 -58.52 8.57 -1.59
C GLN A 168 -58.73 9.07 -0.15
N LEU A 169 -57.65 9.50 0.51
CA LEU A 169 -57.70 10.05 1.87
C LEU A 169 -58.56 11.32 1.90
N ASN A 170 -58.29 12.27 1.00
CA ASN A 170 -59.09 13.50 0.87
C ASN A 170 -60.58 13.18 0.62
N HIS A 171 -60.86 12.21 -0.26
CA HIS A 171 -62.24 11.80 -0.54
C HIS A 171 -62.97 11.20 0.68
N LEU A 172 -62.26 10.40 1.47
CA LEU A 172 -62.81 9.82 2.71
C LEU A 172 -63.04 10.89 3.77
N GLU A 173 -62.13 11.86 3.89
CA GLU A 173 -62.27 12.99 4.81
C GLU A 173 -63.48 13.86 4.46
N GLU A 174 -63.67 14.19 3.17
CA GLU A 174 -64.88 14.89 2.71
C GLU A 174 -66.17 14.10 3.03
N LYS A 175 -66.15 12.77 2.89
CA LYS A 175 -67.30 11.93 3.24
C LYS A 175 -67.58 11.95 4.74
N LEU A 176 -66.55 11.86 5.57
CA LEU A 176 -66.69 11.94 7.03
C LEU A 176 -67.25 13.31 7.44
N GLU A 177 -66.75 14.38 6.84
CA GLU A 177 -67.22 15.73 7.10
C GLU A 177 -68.70 15.91 6.71
N LYS A 178 -69.12 15.34 5.57
CA LYS A 178 -70.55 15.29 5.20
C LYS A 178 -71.38 14.53 6.22
N ARG A 179 -70.92 13.36 6.70
CA ARG A 179 -71.62 12.59 7.75
C ARG A 179 -71.71 13.35 9.06
N ARG A 180 -70.64 14.05 9.46
CA ARG A 180 -70.59 14.89 10.65
C ARG A 180 -71.63 16.02 10.58
N LYS A 181 -71.75 16.67 9.42
CA LYS A 181 -72.79 17.68 9.17
C LYS A 181 -74.20 17.09 9.22
N GLN A 182 -74.42 15.91 8.64
CA GLN A 182 -75.72 15.22 8.70
C GLN A 182 -76.12 14.88 10.15
N PHE A 183 -75.21 14.34 10.95
CA PHE A 183 -75.46 14.08 12.38
C PHE A 183 -75.77 15.36 13.14
N HIS A 184 -75.06 16.46 12.85
CA HIS A 184 -75.33 17.75 13.48
C HIS A 184 -76.75 18.24 13.20
N VAL A 185 -77.22 18.13 11.95
CA VAL A 185 -78.61 18.46 11.59
C VAL A 185 -79.60 17.58 12.34
N LEU A 186 -79.38 16.26 12.40
CA LEU A 186 -80.26 15.34 13.14
C LEU A 186 -80.33 15.69 14.64
N ILE A 187 -79.19 15.99 15.26
CA ILE A 187 -79.14 16.40 16.68
C ILE A 187 -79.92 17.70 16.88
N SER A 188 -79.74 18.69 16.00
CA SER A 188 -80.51 19.95 16.05
C SER A 188 -82.02 19.72 15.87
N SER A 189 -82.43 18.82 14.98
CA SER A 189 -83.84 18.43 14.83
C SER A 189 -84.40 17.72 16.06
N ILE A 190 -83.62 16.82 16.68
CA ILE A 190 -84.01 16.15 17.94
C ILE A 190 -84.22 17.20 19.04
N HIS A 191 -83.29 18.13 19.23
CA HIS A 191 -83.45 19.20 20.22
C HIS A 191 -84.67 20.08 19.92
N SER A 192 -84.96 20.35 18.65
CA SER A 192 -86.17 21.11 18.28
C SER A 192 -87.46 20.35 18.59
N ILE A 193 -87.50 19.04 18.36
CA ILE A 193 -88.67 18.21 18.67
C ILE A 193 -88.83 18.02 20.17
N GLN A 194 -87.74 17.80 20.92
CA GLN A 194 -87.75 17.77 22.37
C GLN A 194 -88.33 19.07 22.93
N LYS A 195 -87.88 20.21 22.41
CA LYS A 195 -88.44 21.51 22.80
C LYS A 195 -89.94 21.62 22.51
N MET A 196 -90.42 21.16 21.34
CA MET A 196 -91.86 21.16 21.05
C MET A 196 -92.64 20.22 21.98
N LEU A 197 -92.10 19.05 22.32
CA LEU A 197 -92.73 18.13 23.28
C LEU A 197 -92.75 18.68 24.71
N ASP A 198 -91.66 19.33 25.14
CA ASP A 198 -91.59 20.04 26.42
C ASP A 198 -92.59 21.21 26.45
N ASP A 199 -92.84 21.86 25.31
CA ASP A 199 -93.83 22.93 25.14
C ASP A 199 -95.29 22.37 25.10
N ASP A 200 -95.53 21.17 24.55
CA ASP A 200 -96.86 20.52 24.48
C ASP A 200 -97.28 19.87 25.83
N GLU A 201 -96.34 19.36 26.65
CA GLU A 201 -96.63 18.92 28.04
C GLU A 201 -97.11 20.07 28.94
N LEU A 202 -96.86 21.33 28.53
CA LEU A 202 -97.36 22.53 29.20
C LEU A 202 -98.76 22.97 28.71
N ASP A 203 -99.28 22.43 27.60
CA ASP A 203 -100.56 22.84 27.00
C ASP A 203 -101.73 21.89 27.35
N ASP A 204 -101.47 20.58 27.52
CA ASP A 204 -102.51 19.59 27.91
C ASP A 204 -102.75 19.49 29.44
N GLY A 205 -102.00 20.26 30.24
CA GLY A 205 -102.15 20.36 31.69
C GLY A 205 -102.52 21.77 32.13
N ILE A 206 -103.78 21.95 32.57
CA ILE A 206 -104.34 23.09 33.31
C ILE A 206 -105.33 23.95 32.49
N MET A 207 -106.47 23.34 32.16
CA MET A 207 -107.77 23.97 32.42
C MET A 207 -108.29 23.36 33.74
N GLU A 208 -108.92 24.18 34.61
CA GLU A 208 -109.53 23.84 35.92
C GLU A 208 -108.62 23.85 37.19
N ILE A 209 -108.63 24.95 37.98
CA ILE A 209 -109.49 25.10 39.19
C ILE A 209 -109.22 26.41 39.94
N SER A 210 -110.33 27.00 40.36
CA SER A 210 -110.57 28.25 41.08
C SER A 210 -110.12 28.25 42.55
N LEU A 211 -109.69 29.44 43.01
CA LEU A 211 -109.90 30.11 44.32
C LEU A 211 -110.03 29.27 45.60
N GLU A 212 -109.19 29.53 46.62
CA GLU A 212 -109.56 30.29 47.84
C GLU A 212 -108.42 30.32 48.90
N ASP A 213 -108.45 31.39 49.70
CA ASP A 213 -107.48 31.86 50.70
C ASP A 213 -107.22 30.94 51.92
N SER A 214 -106.05 31.08 52.54
CA SER A 214 -105.90 31.30 54.01
C SER A 214 -104.45 31.55 54.44
N ASP A 215 -104.14 32.83 54.62
CA ASP A 215 -103.54 33.48 55.79
C ASP A 215 -102.63 32.72 56.80
N LEU A 216 -101.55 33.44 57.18
CA LEU A 216 -100.76 33.41 58.45
C LEU A 216 -99.94 32.14 58.77
N THR A 217 -98.65 32.16 59.13
CA THR A 217 -97.99 33.04 60.12
C THR A 217 -96.49 32.70 60.25
N LYS A 218 -95.68 33.68 60.71
CA LYS A 218 -94.37 33.59 61.42
C LYS A 218 -93.14 33.31 60.52
N GLN A 219 -92.08 34.11 60.53
CA GLN A 219 -91.63 35.24 61.35
C GLN A 219 -90.56 36.02 60.58
#